data_AF-A0A379KEF9-F1
#
_entry.id   AF-A0A379KEF9-F1
#
_cell.length_a   1.000
_cell.length_b   1.000
_cell.length_c   1.000
_cell.angle_alpha   90.00
_cell.angle_beta   90.00
_cell.angle_gamma   90.00
#
_symmetry.space_group_name_H-M   'P 1'
#
loop_
_entity.id
_entity.type
_entity.pdbx_description
1 polymer ?
#
loop_
_entity_poly.entity_id
_entity_poly.type
_entity_poly.pdbx_seq_one_letter_code
_entity_poly.pdbx_strand_id
1 'polypeptide(L)'
;MGTTPAPSTSTRLSSADWPQDAAPQRIVEHVFAVLARRYGARLADMWRGGDPARPETVQKHLDGVKRQWALDLADLTPPEWQRGIAALRDRPYVPTCPEFRLLCRPRQHVSELLDYAVAQLHRRSTDGGDVWPDPTVYWAAQRVGGYEMRTLGRDALVKRFAAALDAVRDEGNVPPVPPAMAALPAPGKAVTDKATGRAHLAAILAGRPGRSDRSLSRTREALLPVADRPGAVAKLLPDSVLAYARGAAKGAQRSPRG
;
A
#
# COMPACT_ATOMS: atom_id res chain seq x y z
N MET A 1 6.25 -73.49 36.81
CA MET A 1 5.28 -72.38 36.94
C MET A 1 5.84 -71.19 36.17
N GLY A 2 5.44 -71.04 34.90
CA GLY A 2 5.90 -69.94 34.05
C GLY A 2 4.81 -68.87 33.99
N THR A 3 5.07 -67.70 34.56
CA THR A 3 4.21 -66.52 34.50
C THR A 3 4.34 -65.86 33.13
N THR A 4 3.28 -65.94 32.33
CA THR A 4 3.12 -65.14 31.11
C THR A 4 2.82 -63.69 31.51
N PRO A 5 3.62 -62.68 31.10
CA PRO A 5 3.25 -61.29 31.29
C PRO A 5 2.20 -60.90 30.25
N ALA A 6 1.10 -60.28 30.71
CA ALA A 6 0.09 -59.70 29.85
C ALA A 6 0.67 -58.51 29.04
N PRO A 7 0.30 -58.34 27.76
CA PRO A 7 0.72 -57.17 27.00
C PRO A 7 -0.05 -55.93 27.47
N SER A 8 0.63 -55.03 28.17
CA SER A 8 0.16 -53.67 28.46
C SER A 8 0.13 -52.86 27.16
N THR A 9 -1.02 -52.81 26.49
CA THR A 9 -1.28 -51.86 25.40
C THR A 9 -1.55 -50.47 25.97
N SER A 10 -0.48 -49.77 26.34
CA SER A 10 -0.51 -48.31 26.50
C SER A 10 -0.57 -47.70 25.10
N THR A 11 -1.79 -47.55 24.58
CA THR A 11 -2.04 -46.85 23.32
C THR A 11 -1.70 -45.37 23.52
N ARG A 12 -0.46 -44.97 23.20
CA ARG A 12 -0.20 -43.57 22.88
C ARG A 12 -1.07 -43.25 21.67
N LEU A 13 -2.04 -42.34 21.84
CA LEU A 13 -2.76 -41.73 20.72
C LEU A 13 -1.73 -41.04 19.84
N SER A 14 -1.27 -41.78 18.83
CA SER A 14 -0.43 -41.29 17.76
C SER A 14 -1.20 -40.26 16.95
N SER A 15 -0.49 -39.38 16.26
CA SER A 15 -0.97 -38.33 15.33
C SER A 15 -2.02 -38.78 14.29
N ALA A 16 -2.32 -40.08 14.20
CA ALA A 16 -3.18 -40.69 13.19
C ALA A 16 -4.69 -40.34 13.32
N ASP A 17 -5.17 -40.00 14.52
CA ASP A 17 -6.60 -39.72 14.76
C ASP A 17 -6.96 -38.23 14.74
N TRP A 18 -6.03 -37.35 14.37
CA TRP A 18 -6.30 -35.92 14.30
C TRP A 18 -7.00 -35.56 12.98
N PRO A 19 -8.10 -34.76 12.99
CA PRO A 19 -8.80 -34.42 11.75
C PRO A 19 -7.91 -33.64 10.79
N GLN A 20 -8.02 -33.92 9.48
CA GLN A 20 -7.22 -33.25 8.45
C GLN A 20 -7.63 -31.78 8.26
N ASP A 21 -8.92 -31.47 8.40
CA ASP A 21 -9.47 -30.12 8.27
C ASP A 21 -9.36 -29.30 9.56
N ALA A 22 -8.62 -29.77 10.56
CA ALA A 22 -8.45 -29.11 11.85
C ALA A 22 -7.13 -28.33 11.94
N ALA A 23 -7.11 -27.32 12.82
CA ALA A 23 -5.88 -26.65 13.20
C ALA A 23 -4.82 -27.67 13.67
N PRO A 24 -3.52 -27.45 13.41
CA PRO A 24 -2.49 -28.41 13.75
C PRO A 24 -2.46 -28.75 15.24
N GLN A 25 -2.47 -30.04 15.57
CA GLN A 25 -2.50 -30.53 16.96
C GLN A 25 -1.49 -29.84 17.87
N ARG A 26 -0.25 -29.67 17.39
CA ARG A 26 0.83 -29.00 18.14
C ARG A 26 0.48 -27.59 18.61
N ILE A 27 -0.29 -26.84 17.82
CA ILE A 27 -0.68 -25.45 18.14
C ILE A 27 -1.76 -25.47 19.23
N VAL A 28 -2.75 -26.35 19.08
CA VAL A 28 -3.83 -26.51 20.08
C VAL A 28 -3.26 -26.99 21.41
N GLU A 29 -2.37 -27.98 21.40
CA GLU A 29 -1.66 -28.45 22.59
C GLU A 29 -0.85 -27.33 23.25
N HIS A 30 -0.18 -26.51 22.46
CA HIS A 30 0.56 -25.35 22.97
C HIS A 30 -0.37 -24.36 23.68
N VAL A 31 -1.52 -24.04 23.10
CA VAL A 31 -2.51 -23.14 23.70
C VAL A 31 -3.03 -23.70 25.01
N PHE A 32 -3.43 -24.98 25.06
CA PHE A 32 -3.88 -25.62 26.30
C PHE A 32 -2.77 -25.67 27.36
N ALA A 33 -1.51 -25.86 26.97
CA ALA A 33 -0.39 -25.77 27.90
C ALA A 33 -0.19 -24.35 28.46
N VAL A 34 -0.39 -23.30 27.64
CA VAL A 34 -0.39 -21.90 28.11
C VAL A 34 -1.55 -21.65 29.07
N LEU A 35 -2.76 -22.09 28.73
CA LEU A 35 -3.93 -21.96 29.60
C LEU A 35 -3.72 -22.67 30.93
N ALA A 36 -3.18 -23.89 30.93
CA ALA A 36 -2.93 -24.67 32.13
C ALA A 36 -1.93 -23.97 33.06
N ARG A 37 -0.83 -23.43 32.51
CA ARG A 37 0.16 -22.67 33.27
C ARG A 37 -0.40 -21.38 33.87
N ARG A 38 -1.30 -20.70 33.14
CA ARG A 38 -1.84 -19.40 33.58
C ARG A 38 -2.98 -19.53 34.59
N TYR A 39 -3.89 -20.48 34.35
CA TYR A 39 -5.15 -20.56 35.11
C TYR A 39 -5.21 -21.74 36.08
N GLY A 40 -4.31 -22.72 35.96
CA GLY A 40 -4.19 -23.85 36.87
C GLY A 40 -5.51 -24.59 37.06
N ALA A 41 -5.93 -24.73 38.33
CA ALA A 41 -7.15 -25.43 38.72
C ALA A 41 -8.41 -24.89 38.02
N ARG A 42 -8.49 -23.59 37.71
CA ARG A 42 -9.65 -23.00 37.02
C ARG A 42 -9.87 -23.59 35.62
N LEU A 43 -8.78 -23.90 34.90
CA LEU A 43 -8.88 -24.56 33.60
C LEU A 43 -9.42 -25.99 33.77
N ALA A 44 -8.87 -26.72 34.74
CA ALA A 44 -9.28 -28.09 35.02
C ALA A 44 -10.76 -28.15 35.43
N ASP A 45 -11.23 -27.20 36.23
CA ASP A 45 -12.62 -27.13 36.66
C ASP A 45 -13.59 -26.73 35.53
N MET A 46 -13.19 -25.80 34.66
CA MET A 46 -14.01 -25.36 33.53
C MET A 46 -14.28 -26.47 32.50
N TRP A 47 -13.29 -27.32 32.25
CA TRP A 47 -13.39 -28.42 31.27
C TRP A 47 -13.43 -29.79 31.94
N ARG A 48 -13.83 -29.83 33.22
CA ARG A 48 -14.04 -31.08 33.95
C ARG A 48 -15.28 -31.76 33.37
N GLY A 49 -15.06 -32.67 32.43
CA GLY A 49 -16.04 -33.64 31.98
C GLY A 49 -15.57 -35.07 32.24
N GLY A 50 -16.48 -36.03 32.13
CA GLY A 50 -16.21 -37.41 32.54
C GLY A 50 -16.39 -37.65 34.04
N ASP A 51 -16.18 -38.89 34.47
CA ASP A 51 -16.28 -39.31 35.86
C ASP A 51 -14.92 -39.06 36.56
N PRO A 52 -14.85 -38.19 37.58
CA PRO A 52 -13.60 -37.94 38.30
C PRO A 52 -13.00 -39.17 38.98
N ALA A 53 -13.80 -40.19 39.28
CA ALA A 53 -13.32 -41.47 39.82
C ALA A 53 -12.61 -42.33 38.76
N ARG A 54 -12.71 -41.95 37.48
CA ARG A 54 -12.15 -42.64 36.32
C ARG A 54 -11.30 -41.67 35.47
N PRO A 55 -10.00 -41.51 35.80
CA PRO A 55 -9.11 -40.56 35.15
C PRO A 55 -9.08 -40.64 33.62
N GLU A 56 -9.24 -41.83 33.06
CA GLU A 56 -9.29 -42.08 31.63
C GLU A 56 -10.48 -41.39 30.93
N THR A 57 -11.61 -41.26 31.62
CA THR A 57 -12.80 -40.61 31.07
C THR A 57 -12.63 -39.09 31.04
N VAL A 58 -11.95 -38.53 32.04
CA VAL A 58 -11.59 -37.11 32.10
C VAL A 58 -10.61 -36.76 30.99
N GLN A 59 -9.58 -37.57 30.80
CA GLN A 59 -8.61 -37.37 29.72
C GLN A 59 -9.28 -37.42 28.35
N LYS A 60 -10.14 -38.43 28.12
CA LYS A 60 -10.89 -38.57 26.86
C LYS A 60 -11.79 -37.36 26.59
N HIS A 61 -12.42 -36.79 27.61
CA HIS A 61 -13.23 -35.58 27.46
C HIS A 61 -12.36 -34.37 27.07
N LEU A 62 -11.22 -34.16 27.75
CA LEU A 62 -10.29 -33.08 27.43
C LEU A 62 -9.75 -33.18 26.01
N ASP A 63 -9.40 -34.40 25.55
CA ASP A 63 -8.96 -34.63 24.17
C ASP A 63 -10.07 -34.29 23.16
N GLY A 64 -11.33 -34.58 23.49
CA GLY A 64 -12.50 -34.17 22.72
C GLY A 64 -12.64 -32.65 22.63
N VAL A 65 -12.47 -31.93 23.75
CA VAL A 65 -12.51 -30.46 23.78
C VAL A 65 -11.40 -29.87 22.90
N LYS A 66 -10.17 -30.39 22.98
CA LYS A 66 -9.06 -29.95 22.12
C LYS A 66 -9.35 -30.17 20.65
N ARG A 67 -9.91 -31.32 20.27
CA ARG A 67 -10.31 -31.61 18.88
C ARG A 67 -11.38 -30.64 18.39
N GLN A 68 -12.37 -30.34 19.22
CA GLN A 68 -13.41 -29.37 18.87
C GLN A 68 -12.81 -27.97 18.65
N TRP A 69 -11.94 -27.52 19.55
CA TRP A 69 -11.21 -26.26 19.37
C TRP A 69 -10.38 -26.25 18.09
N ALA A 70 -9.78 -27.38 17.73
CA ALA A 70 -9.00 -27.49 16.51
C ALA A 70 -9.84 -27.29 15.24
N LEU A 71 -11.05 -27.84 15.22
CA LEU A 71 -12.01 -27.65 14.13
C LEU A 71 -12.51 -26.21 14.08
N ASP A 72 -12.89 -25.65 15.22
CA ASP A 72 -13.45 -24.29 15.31
C ASP A 72 -12.44 -23.17 14.99
N LEU A 73 -11.15 -23.49 15.05
CA LEU A 73 -10.04 -22.56 14.85
C LEU A 73 -9.16 -22.92 13.64
N ALA A 74 -9.63 -23.82 12.77
CA ALA A 74 -8.89 -24.33 11.63
C ALA A 74 -8.47 -23.23 10.63
N ASP A 75 -9.27 -22.17 10.53
CA ASP A 75 -9.07 -21.05 9.60
C ASP A 75 -8.15 -19.95 10.15
N LEU A 76 -7.61 -20.10 11.37
CA LEU A 76 -6.73 -19.09 11.96
C LEU A 76 -5.29 -19.19 11.42
N THR A 77 -4.74 -18.02 11.08
CA THR A 77 -3.35 -17.89 10.62
C THR A 77 -2.35 -17.86 11.79
N PRO A 78 -1.07 -18.21 11.58
CA PRO A 78 -0.04 -18.12 12.61
C PRO A 78 0.03 -16.79 13.39
N PRO A 79 -0.05 -15.60 12.76
CA PRO A 79 -0.05 -14.34 13.51
C PRO A 79 -1.32 -14.14 14.35
N GLU A 80 -2.48 -14.63 13.92
CA GLU A 80 -3.73 -14.58 14.71
C GLU A 80 -3.64 -15.46 15.97
N TRP A 81 -3.05 -16.65 15.86
CA TRP A 81 -2.75 -17.49 17.03
C TRP A 81 -1.84 -16.79 18.03
N GLN A 82 -0.74 -16.19 17.55
CA GLN A 82 0.18 -15.44 18.41
C GLN A 82 -0.52 -14.28 19.13
N ARG A 83 -1.39 -13.55 18.42
CA ARG A 83 -2.19 -12.45 18.98
C ARG A 83 -3.10 -12.93 20.10
N GLY A 84 -3.84 -14.01 19.87
CA GLY A 84 -4.74 -14.59 20.87
C GLY A 84 -3.98 -15.07 22.11
N ILE A 85 -2.86 -15.78 21.91
CA ILE A 85 -2.00 -16.24 23.01
C ILE A 85 -1.42 -15.07 23.82
N ALA A 86 -0.99 -13.99 23.15
CA ALA A 86 -0.50 -12.79 23.81
C ALA A 86 -1.61 -12.12 24.64
N ALA A 87 -2.81 -11.98 24.08
CA ALA A 87 -3.97 -11.36 24.71
C ALA A 87 -4.49 -12.12 25.95
N LEU A 88 -4.15 -13.41 26.10
CA LEU A 88 -4.41 -14.14 27.36
C LEU A 88 -3.71 -13.49 28.56
N ARG A 89 -2.68 -12.65 28.36
CA ARG A 89 -1.91 -12.01 29.44
C ARG A 89 -2.75 -11.16 30.35
N ASP A 90 -3.68 -10.43 29.77
CA ASP A 90 -4.47 -9.42 30.46
C ASP A 90 -5.85 -9.98 30.86
N ARG A 91 -6.09 -11.29 30.66
CA ARG A 91 -7.38 -11.94 30.87
C ARG A 91 -7.43 -12.65 32.24
N PRO A 92 -8.33 -12.27 33.16
CA PRO A 92 -8.37 -12.83 34.52
C PRO A 92 -9.07 -14.21 34.63
N TYR A 93 -9.85 -14.58 33.61
CA TYR A 93 -10.59 -15.84 33.54
C TYR A 93 -10.17 -16.68 32.33
N VAL A 94 -10.42 -17.99 32.42
CA VAL A 94 -10.19 -18.95 31.35
C VAL A 94 -11.17 -18.64 30.21
N PRO A 95 -10.72 -18.45 28.96
CA PRO A 95 -11.61 -18.23 27.84
C PRO A 95 -12.24 -19.53 27.33
N THR A 96 -13.46 -19.42 26.82
CA THR A 96 -14.09 -20.42 25.93
C THR A 96 -13.48 -20.37 24.52
N CYS A 97 -13.78 -21.37 23.67
CA CYS A 97 -13.28 -21.37 22.28
C CYS A 97 -13.69 -20.10 21.49
N PRO A 98 -14.97 -19.67 21.50
CA PRO A 98 -15.38 -18.46 20.79
C PRO A 98 -14.73 -17.20 21.34
N GLU A 99 -14.53 -17.10 22.66
CA GLU A 99 -13.81 -15.97 23.25
C GLU A 99 -12.35 -15.95 22.85
N PHE A 100 -11.68 -17.09 22.85
CA PHE A 100 -10.31 -17.19 22.37
C PHE A 100 -10.20 -16.81 20.89
N ARG A 101 -11.17 -17.22 20.06
CA ARG A 101 -11.27 -16.79 18.66
C ARG A 101 -11.39 -15.26 18.54
N LEU A 102 -12.16 -14.61 19.42
CA LEU A 102 -12.24 -13.14 19.48
C LEU A 102 -10.94 -12.49 19.96
N LEU A 103 -10.11 -13.18 20.74
CA LEU A 103 -8.76 -12.70 21.08
C LEU A 103 -7.80 -12.83 19.89
N CYS A 104 -7.94 -13.89 19.09
CA CYS A 104 -7.17 -14.07 17.85
C CYS A 104 -7.57 -13.05 16.77
N ARG A 105 -8.87 -12.79 16.65
CA ARG A 105 -9.51 -11.85 15.73
C ARG A 105 -10.30 -10.79 16.50
N PRO A 106 -9.63 -9.84 17.18
CA PRO A 106 -10.34 -8.78 17.87
C PRO A 106 -11.22 -8.05 16.88
N ARG A 107 -12.50 -7.91 17.21
CA ARG A 107 -13.43 -7.06 16.46
C ARG A 107 -12.90 -5.65 16.58
N GLN A 108 -12.22 -5.21 15.55
CA GLN A 108 -11.71 -3.86 15.53
C GLN A 108 -12.87 -2.93 15.32
N HIS A 109 -12.87 -1.83 16.06
CA HIS A 109 -13.80 -0.75 15.81
C HIS A 109 -13.34 -0.07 14.52
N VAL A 110 -13.68 -0.67 13.37
CA VAL A 110 -13.30 -0.18 12.03
C VAL A 110 -13.69 1.29 11.89
N SER A 111 -14.82 1.67 12.45
CA SER A 111 -15.29 3.05 12.48
C SER A 111 -14.34 3.99 13.23
N GLU A 112 -13.78 3.58 14.38
CA GLU A 112 -12.83 4.38 15.15
C GLU A 112 -11.47 4.48 14.43
N LEU A 113 -11.01 3.37 13.86
CA LEU A 113 -9.79 3.35 13.06
C LEU A 113 -9.92 4.20 11.79
N LEU A 114 -11.10 4.21 11.19
CA LEU A 114 -11.42 5.06 10.05
C LEU A 114 -11.41 6.54 10.46
N ASP A 115 -12.09 6.89 11.55
CA ASP A 115 -12.12 8.27 12.05
C ASP A 115 -10.70 8.76 12.38
N TYR A 116 -9.89 7.90 13.00
CA TYR A 116 -8.47 8.15 13.23
C TYR A 116 -7.70 8.36 11.92
N ALA A 117 -7.87 7.48 10.95
CA ALA A 117 -7.17 7.56 9.66
C ALA A 117 -7.51 8.85 8.90
N VAL A 118 -8.79 9.25 8.88
CA VAL A 118 -9.23 10.51 8.29
C VAL A 118 -8.57 11.70 8.99
N ALA A 119 -8.54 11.71 10.33
CA ALA A 119 -7.90 12.78 11.09
C ALA A 119 -6.39 12.88 10.80
N GLN A 120 -5.69 11.75 10.70
CA GLN A 120 -4.25 11.73 10.39
C GLN A 120 -3.95 12.15 8.96
N LEU A 121 -4.76 11.73 7.98
CA LEU A 121 -4.62 12.22 6.59
C LEU A 121 -4.83 13.73 6.49
N HIS A 122 -5.76 14.29 7.27
CA HIS A 122 -5.94 15.72 7.37
C HIS A 122 -4.69 16.42 7.93
N ARG A 123 -4.15 15.95 9.06
CA ARG A 123 -2.90 16.49 9.63
C ARG A 123 -1.76 16.43 8.62
N ARG A 124 -1.55 15.26 8.00
CA ARG A 124 -0.54 15.06 6.96
C ARG A 124 -0.62 16.09 5.83
N SER A 125 -1.84 16.45 5.42
CA SER A 125 -2.06 17.43 4.34
C SER A 125 -1.84 18.88 4.76
N THR A 126 -1.97 19.20 6.05
CA THR A 126 -1.91 20.57 6.57
C THR A 126 -0.50 20.95 7.00
N ASP A 127 0.13 20.14 7.84
CA ASP A 127 1.42 20.46 8.47
C ASP A 127 2.43 19.31 8.44
N GLY A 128 2.05 18.14 7.91
CA GLY A 128 2.90 16.95 7.90
C GLY A 128 3.15 16.36 9.29
N GLY A 129 2.35 16.74 10.29
CA GLY A 129 2.44 16.28 11.68
C GLY A 129 1.70 14.97 11.96
N ASP A 130 1.57 14.09 10.96
CA ASP A 130 0.85 12.84 11.11
C ASP A 130 1.64 11.80 11.93
N VAL A 131 0.91 11.04 12.75
CA VAL A 131 1.45 9.95 13.57
C VAL A 131 0.65 8.70 13.29
N TRP A 132 1.32 7.62 12.95
CA TRP A 132 0.71 6.32 12.64
C TRP A 132 1.32 5.22 13.51
N PRO A 133 0.73 4.94 14.70
CA PRO A 133 1.23 3.89 15.59
C PRO A 133 1.17 2.50 14.96
N ASP A 134 0.15 2.26 14.13
CA ASP A 134 -0.01 1.04 13.37
C ASP A 134 0.08 1.37 11.86
N PRO A 135 1.16 0.95 11.17
CA PRO A 135 1.32 1.16 9.73
C PRO A 135 0.18 0.54 8.90
N THR A 136 -0.49 -0.50 9.39
CA THR A 136 -1.58 -1.15 8.64
C THR A 136 -2.73 -0.18 8.37
N VAL A 137 -3.01 0.73 9.31
CA VAL A 137 -4.08 1.73 9.20
C VAL A 137 -3.75 2.75 8.11
N TYR A 138 -2.49 3.18 8.01
CA TYR A 138 -2.02 4.09 6.95
C TYR A 138 -2.16 3.44 5.58
N TRP A 139 -1.66 2.21 5.42
CA TRP A 139 -1.69 1.52 4.13
C TRP A 139 -3.11 1.13 3.73
N ALA A 140 -3.99 0.81 4.68
CA ALA A 140 -5.41 0.61 4.41
C ALA A 140 -6.04 1.90 3.86
N ALA A 141 -5.78 3.05 4.50
CA ALA A 141 -6.27 4.35 4.04
C ALA A 141 -5.73 4.71 2.65
N GLN A 142 -4.45 4.42 2.38
CA GLN A 142 -3.83 4.64 1.08
C GLN A 142 -4.42 3.75 -0.02
N ARG A 143 -4.80 2.51 0.33
CA ARG A 143 -5.44 1.56 -0.60
C ARG A 143 -6.87 1.96 -0.94
N VAL A 144 -7.61 2.55 0.01
CA VAL A 144 -8.90 3.21 -0.28
C VAL A 144 -8.68 4.44 -1.16
N GLY A 145 -7.63 5.21 -0.89
CA GLY A 145 -7.22 6.37 -1.67
C GLY A 145 -7.71 7.70 -1.11
N GLY A 146 -6.84 8.72 -1.11
CA GLY A 146 -7.11 10.00 -0.46
C GLY A 146 -8.26 10.84 -1.06
N TYR A 147 -8.70 10.55 -2.28
CA TYR A 147 -9.93 11.15 -2.84
C TYR A 147 -11.17 10.50 -2.22
N GLU A 148 -11.28 9.18 -2.29
CA GLU A 148 -12.39 8.39 -1.76
C GLU A 148 -12.58 8.60 -0.25
N MET A 149 -11.48 8.66 0.51
CA MET A 149 -11.49 8.96 1.94
C MET A 149 -12.14 10.31 2.29
N ARG A 150 -12.25 11.24 1.35
CA ARG A 150 -12.85 12.58 1.53
C ARG A 150 -14.24 12.73 0.92
N THR A 151 -14.58 11.91 -0.08
CA THR A 151 -15.79 12.11 -0.89
C THR A 151 -16.89 11.08 -0.63
N LEU A 152 -16.55 9.89 -0.14
CA LEU A 152 -17.55 8.85 0.11
C LEU A 152 -18.34 9.10 1.39
N GLY A 153 -19.61 8.67 1.36
CA GLY A 153 -20.43 8.56 2.57
C GLY A 153 -19.91 7.50 3.53
N ARG A 154 -20.20 7.69 4.83
CA ARG A 154 -19.61 6.91 5.93
C ARG A 154 -19.82 5.39 5.79
N ASP A 155 -21.01 4.94 5.42
CA ASP A 155 -21.30 3.49 5.31
C ASP A 155 -20.49 2.79 4.22
N ALA A 156 -20.31 3.45 3.07
CA ALA A 156 -19.49 2.93 1.99
C ALA A 156 -18.01 2.95 2.38
N LEU A 157 -17.59 3.99 3.07
CA LEU A 157 -16.21 4.17 3.50
C LEU A 157 -15.80 3.14 4.56
N VAL A 158 -16.65 2.86 5.55
CA VAL A 158 -16.42 1.81 6.56
C VAL A 158 -16.21 0.45 5.92
N LYS A 159 -17.06 0.07 4.95
CA LYS A 159 -16.93 -1.22 4.24
C LYS A 159 -15.63 -1.32 3.44
N ARG A 160 -15.30 -0.26 2.69
CA ARG A 160 -14.06 -0.22 1.89
C ARG A 160 -12.81 -0.22 2.75
N PHE A 161 -12.84 0.53 3.85
CA PHE A 161 -11.74 0.60 4.79
C PHE A 161 -11.53 -0.72 5.53
N ALA A 162 -12.60 -1.39 5.97
CA ALA A 162 -12.52 -2.73 6.55
C ALA A 162 -11.82 -3.71 5.60
N ALA A 163 -12.30 -3.79 4.34
CA ALA A 163 -11.73 -4.68 3.34
C ALA A 163 -10.26 -4.35 3.03
N ALA A 164 -9.91 -3.07 2.97
CA ALA A 164 -8.52 -2.65 2.76
C ALA A 164 -7.62 -3.00 3.96
N LEU A 165 -8.14 -2.87 5.17
CA LEU A 165 -7.42 -3.17 6.41
C LEU A 165 -7.14 -4.67 6.55
N ASP A 166 -8.12 -5.51 6.19
CA ASP A 166 -7.94 -6.96 6.18
C ASP A 166 -6.93 -7.37 5.10
N ALA A 167 -7.03 -6.82 3.88
CA ALA A 167 -6.08 -7.10 2.80
C ALA A 167 -4.62 -6.76 3.17
N VAL A 168 -4.38 -5.61 3.79
CA VAL A 168 -3.03 -5.19 4.22
C VAL A 168 -2.48 -6.12 5.32
N ARG A 169 -3.35 -6.70 6.14
CA ARG A 169 -2.93 -7.66 7.18
C ARG A 169 -2.61 -9.02 6.62
N ASP A 170 -3.41 -9.47 5.67
CA ASP A 170 -3.19 -10.75 4.99
C ASP A 170 -1.88 -10.76 4.21
N GLU A 171 -1.46 -9.60 3.69
CA GLU A 171 -0.13 -9.42 3.07
C GLU A 171 1.03 -9.65 4.05
N GLY A 172 0.81 -9.48 5.36
CA GLY A 172 1.74 -9.83 6.45
C GLY A 172 3.04 -9.02 6.55
N ASN A 173 3.46 -8.33 5.48
CA ASN A 173 4.67 -7.52 5.42
C ASN A 173 4.32 -6.05 5.14
N VAL A 174 4.06 -5.30 6.21
CA VAL A 174 3.61 -3.91 6.11
C VAL A 174 4.81 -2.96 6.30
N PRO A 175 5.22 -2.21 5.25
CA PRO A 175 6.35 -1.30 5.36
C PRO A 175 6.05 -0.12 6.31
N PRO A 176 7.08 0.52 6.89
CA PRO A 176 6.88 1.70 7.72
C PRO A 176 6.25 2.85 6.92
N VAL A 177 5.52 3.71 7.61
CA VAL A 177 4.84 4.86 6.99
C VAL A 177 5.88 5.86 6.49
N PRO A 178 5.87 6.24 5.20
CA PRO A 178 6.80 7.22 4.66
C PRO A 178 6.60 8.61 5.29
N PRO A 179 7.67 9.41 5.45
CA PRO A 179 7.52 10.80 5.90
C PRO A 179 6.64 11.60 4.92
N ALA A 180 5.91 12.59 5.43
CA ALA A 180 5.10 13.48 4.61
C ALA A 180 5.99 14.23 3.61
N MET A 181 5.77 13.99 2.31
CA MET A 181 6.47 14.73 1.26
C MET A 181 5.75 16.04 0.98
N ALA A 182 6.51 17.14 0.93
CA ALA A 182 5.98 18.43 0.49
C ALA A 182 5.37 18.27 -0.92
N ALA A 183 4.14 18.73 -1.09
CA ALA A 183 3.47 18.68 -2.39
C ALA A 183 4.29 19.49 -3.41
N LEU A 184 4.57 18.87 -4.56
CA LEU A 184 5.14 19.60 -5.68
C LEU A 184 4.20 20.74 -6.08
N PRO A 185 4.73 21.92 -6.45
CA PRO A 185 3.89 23.02 -6.91
C PRO A 185 3.02 22.55 -8.08
N ALA A 186 1.75 22.98 -8.08
CA ALA A 186 0.78 22.56 -9.06
C ALA A 186 1.32 22.75 -10.50
N PRO A 187 0.98 21.85 -11.45
CA PRO A 187 1.38 21.99 -12.85
C PRO A 187 1.01 23.38 -13.38
N GLY A 188 1.99 24.13 -13.91
CA GLY A 188 1.79 25.50 -14.39
C GLY A 188 1.98 26.61 -13.34
N LYS A 189 2.27 26.29 -12.08
CA LYS A 189 2.69 27.28 -11.04
C LYS A 189 4.22 27.32 -10.84
N ALA A 190 4.95 26.36 -11.38
CA ALA A 190 6.42 26.38 -11.47
C ALA A 190 6.89 27.04 -12.78
N VAL A 191 6.33 28.22 -13.12
CA VAL A 191 6.79 28.98 -14.29
C VAL A 191 7.99 29.80 -13.84
N THR A 192 9.19 29.38 -14.23
CA THR A 192 10.38 30.23 -14.16
C THR A 192 10.08 31.51 -14.94
N ASP A 193 10.25 32.66 -14.31
CA ASP A 193 10.01 33.94 -14.97
C ASP A 193 10.93 34.08 -16.20
N LYS A 194 10.50 34.86 -17.19
CA LYS A 194 11.21 34.98 -18.48
C LYS A 194 12.65 35.50 -18.32
N ALA A 195 12.93 36.30 -17.30
CA ALA A 195 14.26 36.87 -17.08
C ALA A 195 15.20 35.82 -16.50
N THR A 196 14.77 35.11 -15.46
CA THR A 196 15.52 34.00 -14.85
C THR A 196 15.70 32.85 -15.83
N GLY A 197 14.68 32.53 -16.63
CA GLY A 197 14.77 31.53 -17.69
C GLY A 197 15.82 31.92 -18.76
N ARG A 198 15.86 33.19 -19.17
CA ARG A 198 16.88 33.71 -20.09
C ARG A 198 18.28 33.67 -19.49
N ALA A 199 18.43 34.01 -18.21
CA ALA A 199 19.72 33.97 -17.53
C ALA A 199 20.27 32.53 -17.44
N HIS A 200 19.43 31.55 -17.10
CA HIS A 200 19.83 30.14 -17.09
C HIS A 200 20.19 29.63 -18.50
N LEU A 201 19.43 30.00 -19.53
CA LEU A 201 19.76 29.66 -20.92
C LEU A 201 21.07 30.29 -21.38
N ALA A 202 21.33 31.55 -21.02
CA ALA A 202 22.58 32.23 -21.34
C ALA A 202 23.79 31.55 -20.66
N ALA A 203 23.66 31.13 -19.41
CA ALA A 203 24.70 30.39 -18.70
C ALA A 203 24.99 29.02 -19.33
N ILE A 204 23.96 28.29 -19.78
CA ILE A 204 24.12 27.01 -20.47
C ILE A 204 24.79 27.20 -21.84
N LEU A 205 24.46 28.28 -22.55
CA LEU A 205 25.07 28.62 -23.84
C LEU A 205 26.53 29.07 -23.67
N ALA A 206 26.85 29.81 -22.61
CA ALA A 206 28.21 30.24 -22.28
C ALA A 206 29.10 29.09 -21.81
N GLY A 207 28.54 28.08 -21.15
CA GLY A 207 29.25 26.91 -20.62
C GLY A 207 29.53 25.79 -21.64
N ARG A 208 29.15 25.94 -22.91
CA ARG A 208 29.45 24.95 -23.97
C ARG A 208 30.65 25.40 -24.82
N PRO A 209 31.88 24.93 -24.56
CA PRO A 209 32.97 25.15 -25.48
C PRO A 209 32.74 24.32 -26.76
N GLY A 210 32.74 25.00 -27.92
CA GLY A 210 32.91 24.31 -29.20
C GLY A 210 31.76 24.38 -30.23
N ARG A 211 30.80 25.31 -30.15
CA ARG A 211 29.95 25.60 -31.32
C ARG A 211 30.50 26.84 -32.03
N SER A 212 31.34 26.61 -33.03
CA SER A 212 31.92 27.66 -33.87
C SER A 212 30.84 28.58 -34.46
N ASP A 213 31.19 29.85 -34.61
CA ASP A 213 30.33 30.94 -35.11
C ASP A 213 29.68 30.63 -36.47
N ARG A 214 30.30 29.72 -37.25
CA ARG A 214 29.76 29.16 -38.50
C ARG A 214 28.43 28.39 -38.33
N SER A 215 28.12 27.86 -37.15
CA SER A 215 26.85 27.13 -36.91
C SER A 215 25.68 28.05 -36.57
N LEU A 216 25.94 29.29 -36.16
CA LEU A 216 24.89 30.28 -35.86
C LEU A 216 24.32 30.93 -37.13
N SER A 217 25.09 30.95 -38.23
CA SER A 217 24.63 31.51 -39.50
C SER A 217 23.47 30.71 -40.11
N ARG A 218 23.54 29.37 -40.10
CA ARG A 218 22.47 28.51 -40.66
C ARG A 218 21.19 28.53 -39.85
N THR A 219 21.30 28.62 -38.52
CA THR A 219 20.12 28.67 -37.64
C THR A 219 19.47 30.06 -37.66
N ARG A 220 20.26 31.13 -37.79
CA ARG A 220 19.73 32.49 -37.96
C ARG A 220 19.05 32.69 -39.32
N GLU A 221 19.54 32.04 -40.38
CA GLU A 221 18.94 32.06 -41.72
C GLU A 221 17.66 31.17 -41.83
N ALA A 222 17.60 30.09 -41.06
CA ALA A 222 16.41 29.22 -40.97
C ALA A 222 15.25 29.86 -40.21
N LEU A 223 15.54 30.79 -39.28
CA LEU A 223 14.56 31.49 -38.44
C LEU A 223 14.01 32.79 -39.05
N LEU A 224 14.53 33.24 -40.19
CA LEU A 224 13.90 34.31 -40.96
C LEU A 224 12.63 33.78 -41.66
N PRO A 225 11.53 34.56 -41.65
CA PRO A 225 10.39 34.29 -42.53
C PRO A 225 10.88 34.14 -43.97
N VAL A 226 10.26 33.25 -44.76
CA VAL A 226 10.70 32.94 -46.14
C VAL A 226 10.82 34.21 -47.02
N ALA A 227 10.00 35.23 -46.74
CA ALA A 227 10.00 36.52 -47.43
C ALA A 227 11.25 37.39 -47.19
N ASP A 228 11.94 37.22 -46.05
CA ASP A 228 13.07 38.06 -45.64
C ASP A 228 14.44 37.45 -45.97
N ARG A 229 14.47 36.34 -46.74
CA ARG A 229 15.72 35.73 -47.20
C ARG A 229 16.25 36.49 -48.42
N PRO A 230 17.52 36.95 -48.43
CA PRO A 230 18.10 37.81 -49.48
C PRO A 230 18.40 37.07 -50.80
N GLY A 231 17.40 36.39 -51.35
CA GLY A 231 17.44 35.60 -52.58
C GLY A 231 16.21 34.72 -52.82
N ALA A 232 15.26 34.64 -51.88
CA ALA A 232 14.06 33.81 -52.04
C ALA A 232 13.04 34.41 -53.02
N VAL A 233 12.89 35.74 -53.03
CA VAL A 233 11.91 36.43 -53.90
C VAL A 233 12.24 36.28 -55.39
N ALA A 234 13.53 36.15 -55.74
CA ALA A 234 13.97 36.01 -57.13
C ALA A 234 13.73 34.62 -57.73
N LYS A 235 13.49 33.58 -56.91
CA LYS A 235 13.26 32.20 -57.38
C LYS A 235 11.79 31.80 -57.44
N LEU A 236 10.90 32.63 -56.89
CA LEU A 236 9.46 32.34 -56.76
C LEU A 236 8.58 33.03 -57.81
N LEU A 237 9.16 33.90 -58.64
CA LEU A 237 8.44 34.60 -59.70
C LEU A 237 8.84 34.03 -61.07
N PRO A 238 7.88 33.73 -61.97
CA PRO A 238 8.19 33.34 -63.34
C PRO A 238 8.96 34.45 -64.06
N ASP A 239 9.86 34.10 -64.99
CA ASP A 239 10.68 35.05 -65.77
C ASP A 239 9.84 36.14 -66.47
N SER A 240 8.59 35.84 -66.80
CA SER A 240 7.63 36.79 -67.39
C SER A 240 7.25 37.95 -66.45
N VAL A 241 7.22 37.73 -65.14
CA VAL A 241 6.89 38.75 -64.13
C VAL A 241 8.11 39.64 -63.83
N LEU A 242 9.31 39.07 -63.85
CA LEU A 242 10.56 39.81 -63.69
C LEU A 242 10.86 40.70 -64.92
N ALA A 243 10.44 40.29 -66.12
CA ALA A 243 10.54 41.10 -67.34
C ALA A 243 9.63 42.34 -67.29
N TYR A 244 8.41 42.22 -66.75
CA TYR A 244 7.48 43.34 -66.59
C TYR A 244 8.00 44.42 -65.63
N ALA A 245 8.61 44.01 -64.51
CA ALA A 245 9.21 44.92 -63.54
C ALA A 245 10.45 45.66 -64.08
N ARG A 246 11.24 45.02 -64.97
CA ARG A 246 12.38 45.66 -65.64
C ARG A 246 11.96 46.58 -66.80
N GLY A 247 10.84 46.30 -67.45
CA GLY A 247 10.27 47.15 -68.51
C GLY A 247 9.68 48.46 -68.00
N ALA A 248 9.01 48.44 -66.83
CA ALA A 248 8.42 49.63 -66.22
C ALA A 248 9.45 50.70 -65.82
N ALA A 249 10.69 50.30 -65.48
CA ALA A 249 11.77 51.23 -65.13
C ALA A 249 12.41 51.95 -66.33
N LYS A 250 12.22 51.46 -67.58
CA LYS A 250 12.75 52.11 -68.80
C LYS A 250 11.75 53.05 -69.48
N GLY A 251 10.48 53.06 -69.07
CA GLY A 251 9.44 53.95 -69.61
C GLY A 251 9.33 55.33 -68.93
N ALA A 252 9.94 55.52 -67.75
CA ALA A 252 9.79 56.73 -66.94
C ALA A 252 10.95 57.75 -67.07
N GLN A 253 11.91 57.53 -67.98
CA GLN A 253 13.04 58.45 -68.24
C GLN A 253 13.22 58.69 -69.75
N ARG A 254 12.23 59.32 -70.39
CA ARG A 254 12.40 60.00 -71.71
C ARG A 254 11.26 60.99 -71.98
N SER A 255 11.39 62.22 -71.47
CA SER A 255 11.47 63.44 -72.30
C SER A 255 11.53 64.71 -71.43
N PRO A 256 12.12 65.80 -71.96
CA PRO A 256 12.83 66.81 -71.18
C PRO A 256 12.05 68.11 -71.01
N ARG A 257 12.62 68.97 -70.17
CA ARG A 257 12.30 70.40 -70.04
C ARG A 257 12.04 71.09 -71.38
N GLY A 258 10.97 71.87 -71.39
CA GLY A 258 10.66 73.00 -72.26
C GLY A 258 9.64 73.84 -71.53
#